data_AF-A0A1Q7X234-F1
#
_entry.id   AF-A0A1Q7X234-F1
#
_cell.length_a   1.000
_cell.length_b   1.000
_cell.length_c   1.000
_cell.angle_alpha   90.00
_cell.angle_beta   90.00
_cell.angle_gamma   90.00
#
_symmetry.space_group_name_H-M   'P 1'
#
loop_
_entity.id
_entity.type
_entity.pdbx_description
1 polymer ?
#
loop_
_entity_poly.entity_id
_entity_poly.type
_entity_poly.pdbx_seq_one_letter_code
_entity_poly.pdbx_strand_id
1 'polypeptide(L)'
;MPRWFARTRSAESAPPSRASLRIGIPRVLNLWSTHQFWMGLFGALGIDPRNVVFSSDTSEEQGRQFGKGRGTVDCCYPVKCISGHYGELVFGQKQKLDILFSPMIYTLPSFMSGHVARTLTCPRVMAAPENIKAGFLKEADVFAEAGIKYVTPFVSLDEPPLVPKQLFEGFQGVLPGLTREEMAKAVGEGYQALHAFNDRLRRKSREVLEWCAREDRACLLVLARPYHMDPGIGHEIEVDLQAYGYPILWMQYFPTDPDLMDWVFGEDIRAGFIKSPFDIRDVWPSSYSSNTNEILWGAKVAARIPWIACVVRLSSYECGMDQPTYTPVQQIIERSGTLFFSFQDLDSTKPAGSVKIRVETITHYLEKYAREIIARKKAAMAPGCPLAQR
;
A
#
# COMPACT_ATOMS: atom_id res chain seq x y z
N MET A 1 62.98 -3.74 35.75
CA MET A 1 62.48 -3.66 34.35
C MET A 1 61.16 -4.42 34.26
N PRO A 2 60.03 -3.77 33.93
CA PRO A 2 58.72 -4.39 34.01
C PRO A 2 58.35 -5.14 32.73
N ARG A 3 57.92 -6.40 32.85
CA ARG A 3 57.07 -7.11 31.88
C ARG A 3 55.87 -7.66 32.64
N TRP A 4 54.85 -6.82 32.78
CA TRP A 4 53.54 -7.20 33.30
C TRP A 4 52.48 -6.78 32.27
N PHE A 5 51.62 -7.73 31.91
CA PHE A 5 50.41 -7.57 31.07
C PHE A 5 50.59 -7.28 29.57
N ALA A 6 50.99 -8.30 28.81
CA ALA A 6 50.54 -8.38 27.41
C ALA A 6 49.05 -8.79 27.43
N ARG A 7 48.15 -7.83 27.21
CA ARG A 7 46.74 -8.14 26.87
C ARG A 7 46.76 -8.94 25.57
N THR A 8 46.40 -10.22 25.63
CA THR A 8 45.90 -10.96 24.48
C THR A 8 44.82 -10.11 23.82
N ARG A 9 45.01 -9.78 22.54
CA ARG A 9 43.94 -9.21 21.71
C ARG A 9 42.73 -10.12 21.87
N SER A 10 41.66 -9.60 22.45
CA SER A 10 40.35 -10.24 22.42
C SER A 10 40.09 -10.60 20.96
N ALA A 11 39.84 -11.89 20.67
CA ALA A 11 39.38 -12.31 19.37
C ALA A 11 38.22 -11.40 18.98
N GLU A 12 38.30 -10.75 17.81
CA GLU A 12 37.15 -10.06 17.23
C GLU A 12 35.99 -11.03 17.28
N SER A 13 34.93 -10.66 18.00
CA SER A 13 33.71 -11.46 18.07
C SER A 13 33.28 -11.77 16.65
N ALA A 14 33.06 -13.05 16.34
CA ALA A 14 32.52 -13.44 15.04
C ALA A 14 31.31 -12.55 14.70
N PRO A 15 31.19 -12.07 13.45
CA PRO A 15 30.09 -11.19 13.08
C PRO A 15 28.76 -11.87 13.48
N PRO A 16 27.82 -11.12 14.09
CA PRO A 16 26.57 -11.69 14.55
C PRO A 16 25.88 -12.43 13.40
N SER A 17 25.34 -13.61 13.72
CA SER A 17 24.52 -14.36 12.77
C SER A 17 23.41 -13.45 12.25
N ARG A 18 23.10 -13.52 10.96
CA ARG A 18 22.00 -12.71 10.38
C ARG A 18 20.67 -12.94 11.09
N ALA A 19 20.48 -14.13 11.65
CA ALA A 19 19.30 -14.48 12.41
C ALA A 19 19.09 -13.60 13.65
N SER A 20 20.16 -13.06 14.25
CA SER A 20 20.06 -12.16 15.41
C SER A 20 19.88 -10.69 15.06
N LEU A 21 20.00 -10.31 13.77
CA LEU A 21 19.86 -8.92 13.36
C LEU A 21 18.40 -8.47 13.42
N ARG A 22 18.16 -7.32 14.04
CA ARG A 22 16.83 -6.71 14.17
C ARG A 22 16.66 -5.55 13.20
N ILE A 23 15.69 -5.69 12.30
CA ILE A 23 15.39 -4.73 11.24
C ILE A 23 14.08 -4.02 11.56
N GLY A 24 14.14 -2.69 11.70
CA GLY A 24 12.96 -1.83 11.75
C GLY A 24 12.49 -1.44 10.37
N ILE A 25 11.20 -1.57 10.10
CA ILE A 25 10.54 -1.14 8.86
C ILE A 25 9.39 -0.20 9.21
N PRO A 26 9.36 1.04 8.70
CA PRO A 26 8.27 1.97 8.98
C PRO A 26 6.99 1.49 8.28
N ARG A 27 5.86 1.44 8.98
CA ARG A 27 4.57 0.97 8.44
C ARG A 27 3.86 2.08 7.66
N VAL A 28 4.47 2.53 6.56
CA VAL A 28 4.09 3.75 5.85
C VAL A 28 3.99 3.58 4.34
N LEU A 29 3.19 4.42 3.70
CA LEU A 29 3.17 4.59 2.24
C LEU A 29 3.00 3.25 1.49
N ASN A 30 3.85 2.99 0.49
CA ASN A 30 3.78 1.77 -0.34
C ASN A 30 4.34 0.53 0.35
N LEU A 31 4.84 0.62 1.58
CA LEU A 31 5.15 -0.57 2.36
C LEU A 31 3.86 -1.34 2.69
N TRP A 32 2.70 -0.66 2.75
CA TRP A 32 1.40 -1.34 2.88
C TRP A 32 1.09 -2.32 1.74
N SER A 33 1.43 -1.99 0.50
CA SER A 33 1.24 -2.90 -0.65
C SER A 33 2.42 -3.83 -0.91
N THR A 34 3.61 -3.53 -0.39
CA THR A 34 4.84 -4.29 -0.69
C THR A 34 5.41 -5.06 0.51
N HIS A 35 4.81 -4.98 1.70
CA HIS A 35 5.33 -5.59 2.93
C HIS A 35 5.68 -7.08 2.79
N GLN A 36 4.88 -7.86 2.06
CA GLN A 36 5.16 -9.29 1.86
C GLN A 36 6.39 -9.56 1.00
N PHE A 37 6.71 -8.66 0.06
CA PHE A 37 7.99 -8.72 -0.67
C PHE A 37 9.16 -8.62 0.31
N TRP A 38 9.10 -7.65 1.22
CA TRP A 38 10.15 -7.44 2.22
C TRP A 38 10.24 -8.60 3.22
N MET A 39 9.10 -9.16 3.66
CA MET A 39 9.09 -10.33 4.53
C MET A 39 9.72 -11.56 3.87
N GLY A 40 9.38 -11.84 2.61
CA GLY A 40 9.99 -12.94 1.85
C GLY A 40 11.49 -12.72 1.62
N LEU A 41 11.89 -11.50 1.26
CA LEU A 41 13.30 -11.12 1.07
C LEU A 41 14.12 -11.35 2.35
N PHE A 42 13.70 -10.79 3.48
CA PHE A 42 14.46 -10.88 4.73
C PHE A 42 14.48 -12.30 5.30
N GLY A 43 13.38 -13.04 5.19
CA GLY A 43 13.35 -14.46 5.55
C GLY A 43 14.36 -15.28 4.73
N ALA A 44 14.42 -15.05 3.42
CA ALA A 44 15.36 -15.74 2.53
C ALA A 44 16.83 -15.34 2.76
N LEU A 45 17.09 -14.12 3.26
CA LEU A 45 18.43 -13.66 3.68
C LEU A 45 18.87 -14.20 5.05
N GLY A 46 18.03 -15.02 5.70
CA GLY A 46 18.34 -15.68 6.97
C GLY A 46 18.04 -14.82 8.21
N ILE A 47 17.18 -13.82 8.09
CA ILE A 47 16.73 -12.99 9.21
C ILE A 47 15.50 -13.66 9.83
N ASP A 48 15.50 -13.82 11.15
CA ASP A 48 14.33 -14.37 11.86
C ASP A 48 13.13 -13.43 11.66
N PRO A 49 11.96 -13.91 11.22
CA PRO A 49 10.78 -13.07 11.03
C PRO A 49 10.37 -12.27 12.27
N ARG A 50 10.66 -12.76 13.49
CA ARG A 50 10.39 -12.06 14.76
C ARG A 50 11.29 -10.84 14.97
N ASN A 51 12.40 -10.78 14.24
CA ASN A 51 13.35 -9.68 14.26
C ASN A 51 13.08 -8.64 13.17
N VAL A 52 12.07 -8.85 12.32
CA VAL A 52 11.53 -7.83 11.43
C VAL A 52 10.42 -7.08 12.18
N VAL A 53 10.72 -5.86 12.62
CA VAL A 53 9.85 -5.04 13.47
C VAL A 53 9.23 -3.93 12.64
N PHE A 54 7.91 -3.93 12.52
CA PHE A 54 7.18 -2.79 11.98
C PHE A 54 6.89 -1.76 13.09
N SER A 55 6.92 -0.47 12.74
CA SER A 55 6.38 0.58 13.61
C SER A 55 4.88 0.37 13.87
N SER A 56 4.34 1.00 14.91
CA SER A 56 2.90 0.98 15.18
C SER A 56 2.09 1.73 14.11
N ASP A 57 0.76 1.59 14.19
CA ASP A 57 -0.18 2.37 13.39
C ASP A 57 0.05 3.86 13.59
N THR A 58 -0.18 4.66 12.54
CA THR A 58 -0.07 6.10 12.62
C THR A 58 -1.00 6.63 13.73
N SER A 59 -0.49 7.51 14.57
CA SER A 59 -1.33 8.24 15.54
C SER A 59 -0.75 9.62 15.83
N GLU A 60 -1.60 10.54 16.27
CA GLU A 60 -1.15 11.86 16.73
C GLU A 60 -0.12 11.71 17.85
N GLU A 61 -0.33 10.77 18.77
CA GLU A 61 0.58 10.53 19.89
C GLU A 61 1.95 10.03 19.42
N GLN A 62 2.00 9.09 18.46
CA GLN A 62 3.25 8.65 17.85
C GLN A 62 3.98 9.83 17.19
N GLY A 63 3.28 10.65 16.40
CA GLY A 63 3.84 11.84 15.76
C GLY A 63 4.37 12.85 16.78
N ARG A 64 3.63 13.10 17.86
CA ARG A 64 3.97 14.06 18.92
C ARG A 64 5.15 13.60 19.76
N GLN A 65 5.18 12.32 20.16
CA GLN A 65 6.25 11.75 20.99
C GLN A 65 7.55 11.59 20.22
N PHE A 66 7.49 11.07 18.99
CA PHE A 66 8.66 10.59 18.28
C PHE A 66 9.06 11.45 17.08
N GLY A 67 8.10 12.10 16.40
CA GLY A 67 8.34 12.86 15.16
C GLY A 67 8.56 14.36 15.35
N LYS A 68 8.24 14.92 16.53
CA LYS A 68 8.29 16.38 16.78
C LYS A 68 9.65 16.99 16.43
N GLY A 69 9.63 18.05 15.63
CA GLY A 69 10.81 18.82 15.21
C GLY A 69 11.67 18.17 14.11
N ARG A 70 11.27 17.00 13.60
CA ARG A 70 12.03 16.23 12.58
C ARG A 70 11.37 16.22 11.20
N GLY A 71 10.28 16.96 11.03
CA GLY A 71 9.67 17.20 9.73
C GLY A 71 10.58 18.06 8.86
N THR A 72 10.90 17.58 7.66
CA THR A 72 11.84 18.25 6.74
C THR A 72 11.16 18.85 5.52
N VAL A 73 9.94 18.44 5.22
CA VAL A 73 9.22 18.88 4.02
C VAL A 73 7.76 19.13 4.33
N ASP A 74 7.20 20.18 3.74
CA ASP A 74 5.76 20.40 3.74
C ASP A 74 5.12 19.65 2.57
N CYS A 75 4.46 18.54 2.90
CA CYS A 75 3.91 17.58 1.95
C CYS A 75 2.63 16.94 2.50
N CYS A 76 2.07 16.02 1.72
CA CYS A 76 0.88 15.28 2.13
C CYS A 76 1.06 14.60 3.49
N TYR A 77 -0.04 14.54 4.24
CA TYR A 77 -0.06 13.99 5.60
C TYR A 77 0.63 12.62 5.75
N PRO A 78 0.41 11.62 4.86
CA PRO A 78 1.07 10.31 4.97
C PRO A 78 2.60 10.36 4.93
N VAL A 79 3.17 11.31 4.19
CA VAL A 79 4.63 11.48 4.13
C VAL A 79 5.15 12.17 5.39
N LYS A 80 4.39 13.11 5.96
CA LYS A 80 4.71 13.75 7.26
C LYS A 80 4.77 12.71 8.39
N CYS A 81 3.88 11.71 8.37
CA CYS A 81 3.80 10.67 9.40
C CYS A 81 5.09 9.85 9.56
N ILE A 82 5.89 9.70 8.49
CA ILE A 82 7.15 8.92 8.52
C ILE A 82 8.08 9.37 9.64
N SER A 83 8.11 10.66 9.95
CA SER A 83 8.91 11.21 11.05
C SER A 83 8.56 10.57 12.41
N GLY A 84 7.27 10.33 12.67
CA GLY A 84 6.78 9.60 13.84
C GLY A 84 7.24 8.15 13.82
N HIS A 85 7.06 7.44 12.70
CA HIS A 85 7.46 6.03 12.57
C HIS A 85 8.97 5.83 12.71
N TYR A 86 9.80 6.70 12.14
CA TYR A 86 11.26 6.65 12.29
C TYR A 86 11.65 6.88 13.75
N GLY A 87 11.10 7.91 14.37
CA GLY A 87 11.38 8.20 15.77
C GLY A 87 10.94 7.07 16.70
N GLU A 88 9.81 6.42 16.42
CA GLU A 88 9.34 5.28 17.20
C GLU A 88 10.27 4.07 17.05
N LEU A 89 10.73 3.79 15.83
CA LEU A 89 11.69 2.70 15.58
C LEU A 89 13.05 2.96 16.21
N VAL A 90 13.48 4.22 16.31
CA VAL A 90 14.76 4.57 16.94
C VAL A 90 14.65 4.64 18.46
N PHE A 91 13.64 5.34 18.99
CA PHE A 91 13.56 5.73 20.41
C PHE A 91 12.49 4.96 21.20
N GLY A 92 11.46 4.44 20.53
CA GLY A 92 10.31 3.79 21.17
C GLY A 92 10.47 2.28 21.38
N GLN A 93 11.52 1.67 20.84
CA GLN A 93 11.73 0.23 20.91
C GLN A 93 12.31 -0.19 22.26
N LYS A 94 11.69 -1.18 22.91
CA LYS A 94 12.21 -1.79 24.16
C LYS A 94 13.61 -2.37 24.01
N GLN A 95 13.94 -2.74 22.79
CA GLN A 95 15.06 -3.57 22.46
C GLN A 95 15.62 -2.93 21.19
N LYS A 96 16.92 -2.59 21.18
CA LYS A 96 17.55 -1.80 20.10
C LYS A 96 17.51 -2.51 18.74
N LEU A 97 17.31 -1.73 17.67
CA LEU A 97 17.44 -2.19 16.28
C LEU A 97 18.89 -2.17 15.82
N ASP A 98 19.24 -3.05 14.89
CA ASP A 98 20.53 -3.02 14.20
C ASP A 98 20.45 -2.25 12.88
N ILE A 99 19.30 -2.34 12.21
CA ILE A 99 19.06 -1.76 10.89
C ILE A 99 17.70 -1.04 10.92
N LEU A 100 17.64 0.16 10.37
CA LEU A 100 16.38 0.80 9.98
C LEU A 100 16.32 0.79 8.46
N PHE A 101 15.38 0.02 7.94
CA PHE A 101 15.20 -0.21 6.51
C PHE A 101 14.00 0.60 5.99
N SER A 102 14.26 1.50 5.05
CA SER A 102 13.23 2.33 4.43
C SER A 102 13.55 2.56 2.95
N PRO A 103 12.99 1.74 2.03
CA PRO A 103 13.37 1.77 0.63
C PRO A 103 12.72 2.92 -0.15
N MET A 104 13.46 3.47 -1.10
CA MET A 104 12.95 4.42 -2.09
C MET A 104 12.37 3.66 -3.27
N ILE A 105 11.07 3.36 -3.22
CA ILE A 105 10.39 2.56 -4.25
C ILE A 105 10.00 3.44 -5.44
N TYR A 106 10.69 3.28 -6.56
CA TYR A 106 10.50 4.04 -7.80
C TYR A 106 9.28 3.59 -8.60
N THR A 107 9.20 2.29 -8.89
CA THR A 107 8.08 1.64 -9.58
C THR A 107 7.46 0.58 -8.68
N LEU A 108 6.15 0.38 -8.79
CA LEU A 108 5.41 -0.61 -8.02
C LEU A 108 4.97 -1.78 -8.91
N PRO A 109 5.07 -3.03 -8.43
CA PRO A 109 4.43 -4.14 -9.10
C PRO A 109 2.92 -3.92 -9.10
N SER A 110 2.31 -3.97 -10.28
CA SER A 110 0.86 -3.82 -10.42
C SER A 110 0.32 -4.82 -11.43
N PHE A 111 -0.93 -5.22 -11.26
CA PHE A 111 -1.63 -6.02 -12.27
C PHE A 111 -1.91 -5.22 -13.57
N MET A 112 -1.70 -3.90 -13.52
CA MET A 112 -1.82 -3.02 -14.68
C MET A 112 -0.52 -2.89 -15.48
N SER A 113 0.60 -3.42 -14.98
CA SER A 113 1.90 -3.33 -15.66
C SER A 113 1.83 -3.91 -17.07
N GLY A 114 2.34 -3.19 -18.06
CA GLY A 114 2.23 -3.54 -19.49
C GLY A 114 0.93 -3.11 -20.18
N HIS A 115 -0.09 -2.70 -19.41
CA HIS A 115 -1.37 -2.20 -19.94
C HIS A 115 -1.48 -0.67 -19.91
N VAL A 116 -0.77 -0.04 -18.97
CA VAL A 116 -0.66 1.42 -18.79
C VAL A 116 0.70 1.96 -19.23
N ALA A 117 0.86 3.28 -19.26
CA ALA A 117 2.13 3.90 -19.66
C ALA A 117 3.27 3.52 -18.70
N ARG A 118 3.08 3.66 -17.38
CA ARG A 118 4.01 3.24 -16.32
C ARG A 118 3.27 3.04 -14.98
N THR A 119 3.96 2.45 -14.00
CA THR A 119 3.51 2.18 -12.63
C THR A 119 4.38 2.90 -11.60
N LEU A 120 4.66 4.18 -11.85
CA LEU A 120 5.52 5.00 -11.00
C LEU A 120 4.87 5.31 -9.65
N THR A 121 5.70 5.35 -8.61
CA THR A 121 5.35 5.92 -7.32
C THR A 121 5.27 7.45 -7.40
N CYS A 122 4.46 8.07 -6.54
CA CYS A 122 4.47 9.53 -6.35
C CYS A 122 5.91 10.00 -6.00
N PRO A 123 6.46 11.03 -6.67
CA PRO A 123 7.83 11.50 -6.39
C PRO A 123 8.09 11.86 -4.93
N ARG A 124 7.08 12.44 -4.25
CA ARG A 124 7.17 12.75 -2.81
C ARG A 124 7.27 11.48 -1.94
N VAL A 125 6.54 10.43 -2.31
CA VAL A 125 6.55 9.14 -1.61
C VAL A 125 7.87 8.41 -1.83
N MET A 126 8.36 8.37 -3.06
CA MET A 126 9.64 7.74 -3.41
C MET A 126 10.83 8.43 -2.70
N ALA A 127 10.84 9.77 -2.67
CA ALA A 127 11.91 10.55 -2.05
C ALA A 127 11.78 10.66 -0.52
N ALA A 128 10.66 10.23 0.05
CA ALA A 128 10.38 10.41 1.47
C ALA A 128 11.44 9.82 2.40
N PRO A 129 12.02 8.61 2.15
CA PRO A 129 13.06 8.07 3.01
C PRO A 129 14.27 9.00 3.18
N GLU A 130 14.81 9.56 2.09
CA GLU A 130 15.96 10.48 2.15
C GLU A 130 15.58 11.85 2.71
N ASN A 131 14.42 12.38 2.33
CA ASN A 131 13.95 13.66 2.84
C ASN A 131 13.77 13.64 4.36
N ILE A 132 13.12 12.60 4.90
CA ILE A 132 12.84 12.51 6.34
C ILE A 132 14.10 12.19 7.13
N LYS A 133 15.01 11.36 6.58
CA LYS A 133 16.33 11.10 7.15
C LYS A 133 17.10 12.39 7.44
N ALA A 134 17.03 13.40 6.58
CA ALA A 134 17.69 14.69 6.83
C ALA A 134 17.25 15.35 8.16
N GLY A 135 16.02 15.12 8.63
CA GLY A 135 15.51 15.64 9.90
C GLY A 135 16.11 14.94 11.11
N PHE A 136 16.54 13.68 10.92
CA PHE A 136 17.27 12.89 11.91
C PHE A 136 18.79 13.11 11.86
N LEU A 137 19.28 13.91 10.90
CA LEU A 137 20.70 14.28 10.75
C LEU A 137 20.97 15.77 11.01
N LYS A 138 19.92 16.59 11.16
CA LYS A 138 20.03 18.06 11.22
C LYS A 138 20.86 18.55 12.41
N GLU A 139 20.56 18.07 13.61
CA GLU A 139 21.22 18.51 14.85
C GLU A 139 22.33 17.54 15.28
N ALA A 140 22.13 16.24 15.05
CA ALA A 140 23.09 15.17 15.32
C ALA A 140 22.76 13.97 14.43
N ASP A 141 23.72 13.07 14.21
CA ASP A 141 23.45 11.79 13.53
C ASP A 141 22.82 10.80 14.51
N VAL A 142 21.49 10.90 14.62
CA VAL A 142 20.68 10.07 15.53
C VAL A 142 20.87 8.58 15.26
N PHE A 143 21.07 8.19 13.99
CA PHE A 143 21.22 6.77 13.64
C PHE A 143 22.58 6.25 14.10
N ALA A 144 23.65 7.01 13.89
CA ALA A 144 24.99 6.65 14.37
C ALA A 144 25.07 6.60 15.89
N GLU A 145 24.48 7.57 16.60
CA GLU A 145 24.41 7.60 18.06
C GLU A 145 23.63 6.41 18.63
N ALA A 146 22.51 6.07 17.99
CA ALA A 146 21.75 4.87 18.31
C ALA A 146 22.46 3.59 17.87
N GLY A 147 23.55 3.66 17.10
CA GLY A 147 24.26 2.55 16.49
C GLY A 147 23.36 1.70 15.59
N ILE A 148 22.48 2.35 14.83
CA ILE A 148 21.56 1.77 13.85
C ILE A 148 22.11 2.07 12.45
N LYS A 149 22.20 1.05 11.59
CA LYS A 149 22.51 1.25 10.18
C LYS A 149 21.24 1.66 9.42
N TYR A 150 21.20 2.88 8.90
CA TYR A 150 20.11 3.33 8.05
C TYR A 150 20.29 2.86 6.61
N VAL A 151 19.32 2.11 6.08
CA VAL A 151 19.40 1.45 4.77
C VAL A 151 18.21 1.85 3.89
N THR A 152 18.50 2.51 2.78
CA THR A 152 17.49 3.14 1.91
C THR A 152 17.78 2.90 0.42
N PRO A 153 17.73 1.63 -0.04
CA PRO A 153 17.98 1.33 -1.44
C PRO A 153 16.95 2.01 -2.34
N PHE A 154 17.40 2.47 -3.50
CA PHE A 154 16.53 2.83 -4.61
C PHE A 154 16.14 1.58 -5.37
N VAL A 155 14.83 1.29 -5.48
CA VAL A 155 14.33 0.04 -6.05
C VAL A 155 13.23 0.27 -7.08
N SER A 156 13.35 -0.39 -8.22
CA SER A 156 12.34 -0.42 -9.28
C SER A 156 11.61 -1.75 -9.25
N LEU A 157 10.63 -1.91 -8.35
CA LEU A 157 9.98 -3.21 -8.12
C LEU A 157 9.13 -3.69 -9.31
N ASP A 158 8.75 -2.81 -10.25
CA ASP A 158 8.11 -3.22 -11.51
C ASP A 158 9.11 -3.67 -12.59
N GLU A 159 10.42 -3.67 -12.28
CA GLU A 159 11.49 -4.09 -13.17
C GLU A 159 12.33 -5.20 -12.51
N PRO A 160 11.77 -6.43 -12.33
CA PRO A 160 12.40 -7.48 -11.55
C PRO A 160 13.87 -7.80 -11.89
N PRO A 161 14.33 -7.74 -13.15
CA PRO A 161 15.74 -7.95 -13.48
C PRO A 161 16.71 -6.95 -12.84
N LEU A 162 16.26 -5.74 -12.48
CA LEU A 162 17.10 -4.70 -11.88
C LEU A 162 17.20 -4.83 -10.35
N VAL A 163 16.16 -5.38 -9.73
CA VAL A 163 15.97 -5.39 -8.26
C VAL A 163 17.11 -6.10 -7.50
N PRO A 164 17.61 -7.28 -7.93
CA PRO A 164 18.73 -7.93 -7.24
C PRO A 164 19.98 -7.05 -7.15
N LYS A 165 20.33 -6.34 -8.23
CA LYS A 165 21.48 -5.44 -8.25
C LYS A 165 21.26 -4.26 -7.31
N GLN A 166 20.10 -3.59 -7.42
CA GLN A 166 19.74 -2.43 -6.62
C GLN A 166 19.75 -2.74 -5.12
N LEU A 167 19.16 -3.87 -4.72
CA LEU A 167 19.15 -4.29 -3.32
C LEU A 167 20.52 -4.76 -2.84
N PHE A 168 21.27 -5.50 -3.65
CA PHE A 168 22.63 -5.92 -3.29
C PHE A 168 23.52 -4.70 -2.99
N GLU A 169 23.48 -3.69 -3.85
CA GLU A 169 24.24 -2.45 -3.69
C GLU A 169 23.76 -1.66 -2.46
N GLY A 170 22.46 -1.56 -2.21
CA GLY A 170 21.92 -0.87 -1.04
C GLY A 170 22.20 -1.56 0.31
N PHE A 171 22.45 -2.87 0.32
CA PHE A 171 22.80 -3.64 1.51
C PHE A 171 24.31 -3.92 1.65
N GLN A 172 25.14 -3.39 0.74
CA GLN A 172 26.57 -3.63 0.75
C GLN A 172 27.21 -3.12 2.05
N GLY A 173 27.97 -3.99 2.74
CA GLY A 173 28.59 -3.65 4.04
C GLY A 173 27.63 -3.61 5.24
N VAL A 174 26.34 -3.85 5.01
CA VAL A 174 25.32 -3.92 6.08
C VAL A 174 25.19 -5.35 6.58
N LEU A 175 24.89 -6.29 5.67
CA LEU A 175 24.64 -7.70 5.98
C LEU A 175 25.93 -8.54 5.85
N PRO A 176 26.34 -9.28 6.90
CA PRO A 176 27.55 -10.10 6.85
C PRO A 176 27.51 -11.18 5.77
N GLY A 177 28.53 -11.24 4.92
CA GLY A 177 28.69 -12.31 3.91
C GLY A 177 27.67 -12.31 2.78
N LEU A 178 26.96 -11.20 2.55
CA LEU A 178 25.95 -11.12 1.48
C LEU A 178 26.59 -11.28 0.10
N THR A 179 26.05 -12.20 -0.71
CA THR A 179 26.48 -12.39 -2.10
C THR A 179 25.41 -11.94 -3.10
N ARG A 180 25.81 -11.68 -4.35
CA ARG A 180 24.88 -11.29 -5.43
C ARG A 180 23.88 -12.42 -5.75
N GLU A 181 24.35 -13.66 -5.75
CA GLU A 181 23.53 -14.84 -5.99
C GLU A 181 22.48 -15.03 -4.90
N GLU A 182 22.90 -14.90 -3.64
CA GLU A 182 22.00 -14.96 -2.49
C GLU A 182 20.93 -13.87 -2.54
N MET A 183 21.31 -12.63 -2.86
CA MET A 183 20.35 -11.54 -3.03
C MET A 183 19.37 -11.83 -4.18
N ALA A 184 19.85 -12.34 -5.32
CA ALA A 184 18.98 -12.68 -6.44
C ALA A 184 17.94 -13.76 -6.07
N LYS A 185 18.36 -14.80 -5.34
CA LYS A 185 17.44 -15.81 -4.81
C LYS A 185 16.43 -15.19 -3.84
N ALA A 186 16.89 -14.37 -2.89
CA ALA A 186 16.02 -13.74 -1.91
C ALA A 186 14.99 -12.80 -2.53
N VAL A 187 15.36 -12.09 -3.61
CA VAL A 187 14.42 -11.28 -4.39
C VAL A 187 13.33 -12.14 -5.03
N GLY A 188 13.69 -13.31 -5.58
CA GLY A 188 12.71 -14.27 -6.10
C GLY A 188 11.69 -14.71 -5.05
N GLU A 189 12.17 -15.07 -3.85
CA GLU A 189 11.32 -15.43 -2.70
C GLU A 189 10.41 -14.25 -2.26
N GLY A 190 10.94 -13.02 -2.30
CA GLY A 190 10.16 -11.81 -2.04
C GLY A 190 9.00 -11.65 -3.03
N TYR A 191 9.25 -11.77 -4.34
CA TYR A 191 8.17 -11.70 -5.33
C TYR A 191 7.16 -12.83 -5.15
N GLN A 192 7.61 -14.06 -4.91
CA GLN A 192 6.73 -15.19 -4.67
C GLN A 192 5.80 -14.93 -3.47
N ALA A 193 6.34 -14.42 -2.36
CA ALA A 193 5.54 -14.06 -1.18
C ALA A 193 4.51 -12.97 -1.49
N LEU A 194 4.90 -11.93 -2.23
CA LEU A 194 4.01 -10.85 -2.65
C LEU A 194 2.88 -11.35 -3.55
N HIS A 195 3.20 -12.16 -4.56
CA HIS A 195 2.20 -12.73 -5.48
C HIS A 195 1.24 -13.65 -4.74
N ALA A 196 1.75 -14.57 -3.91
CA ALA A 196 0.92 -15.48 -3.12
C ALA A 196 -0.05 -14.74 -2.19
N PHE A 197 0.40 -13.65 -1.57
CA PHE A 197 -0.45 -12.79 -0.75
C PHE A 197 -1.54 -12.09 -1.57
N ASN A 198 -1.16 -11.45 -2.67
CA ASN A 198 -2.10 -10.72 -3.53
C ASN A 198 -3.16 -11.67 -4.10
N ASP A 199 -2.76 -12.85 -4.57
CA ASP A 199 -3.68 -13.84 -5.13
C ASP A 199 -4.65 -14.38 -4.08
N ARG A 200 -4.17 -14.58 -2.84
CA ARG A 200 -5.04 -14.97 -1.72
C ARG A 200 -6.09 -13.91 -1.42
N LEU A 201 -5.71 -12.64 -1.37
CA LEU A 201 -6.66 -11.55 -1.11
C LEU A 201 -7.63 -11.34 -2.26
N ARG A 202 -7.18 -11.47 -3.52
CA ARG A 202 -8.07 -11.40 -4.70
C ARG A 202 -9.08 -12.53 -4.72
N ARG A 203 -8.67 -13.76 -4.40
CA ARG A 203 -9.60 -14.89 -4.21
C ARG A 203 -10.62 -14.58 -3.13
N LYS A 204 -10.19 -14.00 -2.01
CA LYS A 204 -11.12 -13.62 -0.94
C LYS A 204 -12.12 -12.54 -1.37
N SER A 205 -11.66 -11.54 -2.11
CA SER A 205 -12.53 -10.52 -2.69
C SER A 205 -13.54 -11.12 -3.68
N ARG A 206 -13.12 -12.11 -4.48
CA ARG A 206 -14.02 -12.88 -5.37
C ARG A 206 -15.09 -13.63 -4.58
N GLU A 207 -14.71 -14.36 -3.52
CA GLU A 207 -15.67 -15.04 -2.64
C GLU A 207 -16.72 -14.09 -2.06
N VAL A 208 -16.30 -12.88 -1.67
CA VAL A 208 -17.21 -11.84 -1.17
C VAL A 208 -18.18 -11.38 -2.27
N LEU A 209 -17.70 -11.16 -3.49
CA LEU A 209 -18.56 -10.79 -4.62
C LEU A 209 -19.55 -11.90 -5.01
N GLU A 210 -19.11 -13.16 -5.02
CA GLU A 210 -19.97 -14.32 -5.27
C GLU A 210 -21.05 -14.45 -4.18
N TRP A 211 -20.68 -14.21 -2.92
CA TRP A 211 -21.66 -14.14 -1.82
C TRP A 211 -22.66 -12.99 -2.01
N CYS A 212 -22.19 -11.79 -2.35
CA CYS A 212 -23.06 -10.65 -2.66
C CYS A 212 -24.01 -10.97 -3.82
N ALA A 213 -23.52 -11.70 -4.82
CA ALA A 213 -24.31 -12.11 -5.97
C ALA A 213 -25.41 -13.11 -5.62
N ARG A 214 -25.07 -14.12 -4.82
CA ARG A 214 -25.99 -15.16 -4.37
C ARG A 214 -27.07 -14.63 -3.43
N GLU A 215 -26.69 -13.75 -2.50
CA GLU A 215 -27.61 -13.17 -1.52
C GLU A 215 -28.31 -11.89 -2.02
N ASP A 216 -27.97 -11.44 -3.24
CA ASP A 216 -28.38 -10.17 -3.86
C ASP A 216 -28.16 -8.95 -2.94
N ARG A 217 -27.00 -8.92 -2.26
CA ARG A 217 -26.61 -7.89 -1.31
C ARG A 217 -25.61 -6.92 -1.91
N ALA A 218 -25.71 -5.65 -1.49
CA ALA A 218 -24.75 -4.63 -1.84
C ALA A 218 -23.45 -4.76 -1.06
N CYS A 219 -22.35 -4.44 -1.72
CA CYS A 219 -21.03 -4.20 -1.14
C CYS A 219 -20.49 -2.82 -1.54
N LEU A 220 -19.48 -2.38 -0.81
CA LEU A 220 -18.78 -1.13 -1.08
C LEU A 220 -17.40 -1.41 -1.68
N LEU A 221 -16.96 -0.55 -2.58
CA LEU A 221 -15.57 -0.52 -3.05
C LEU A 221 -14.85 0.72 -2.51
N VAL A 222 -13.75 0.52 -1.80
CA VAL A 222 -12.86 1.58 -1.36
C VAL A 222 -11.85 1.88 -2.47
N LEU A 223 -11.90 3.13 -2.96
CA LEU A 223 -10.91 3.71 -3.86
C LEU A 223 -9.97 4.61 -3.04
N ALA A 224 -8.82 4.07 -2.69
CA ALA A 224 -7.85 4.75 -1.85
C ALA A 224 -6.43 4.34 -2.25
N ARG A 225 -5.43 5.02 -1.70
CA ARG A 225 -4.05 4.54 -1.72
C ARG A 225 -3.82 3.48 -0.64
N PRO A 226 -2.87 2.53 -0.80
CA PRO A 226 -2.69 1.41 0.13
C PRO A 226 -2.49 1.83 1.59
N TYR A 227 -1.82 2.95 1.82
CA TYR A 227 -1.55 3.47 3.17
C TYR A 227 -2.79 3.99 3.90
N HIS A 228 -3.95 4.15 3.24
CA HIS A 228 -5.19 4.47 3.95
C HIS A 228 -5.74 3.27 4.73
N MET A 229 -5.13 2.08 4.61
CA MET A 229 -5.41 0.97 5.54
C MET A 229 -4.81 1.22 6.93
N ASP A 230 -4.01 2.28 7.11
CA ASP A 230 -3.54 2.73 8.41
C ASP A 230 -4.65 3.51 9.15
N PRO A 231 -5.04 3.10 10.37
CA PRO A 231 -6.07 3.77 11.17
C PRO A 231 -5.86 5.27 11.43
N GLY A 232 -4.62 5.73 11.47
CA GLY A 232 -4.28 7.15 11.65
C GLY A 232 -4.37 7.96 10.35
N ILE A 233 -4.37 7.30 9.20
CA ILE A 233 -4.42 7.96 7.88
C ILE A 233 -5.79 7.81 7.21
N GLY A 234 -6.35 6.59 7.19
CA GLY A 234 -7.67 6.32 6.59
C GLY A 234 -8.85 6.47 7.55
N HIS A 235 -8.57 6.65 8.84
CA HIS A 235 -9.56 6.90 9.89
C HIS A 235 -10.58 5.77 10.12
N GLU A 236 -10.33 4.57 9.60
CA GLU A 236 -11.16 3.37 9.81
C GLU A 236 -12.62 3.54 9.33
N ILE A 237 -12.84 4.46 8.37
CA ILE A 237 -14.18 4.76 7.82
C ILE A 237 -14.83 3.48 7.26
N GLU A 238 -14.04 2.63 6.63
CA GLU A 238 -14.48 1.35 6.10
C GLU A 238 -14.86 0.35 7.19
N VAL A 239 -14.22 0.40 8.36
CA VAL A 239 -14.55 -0.46 9.50
C VAL A 239 -15.90 -0.04 10.09
N ASP A 240 -16.12 1.27 10.22
CA ASP A 240 -17.42 1.80 10.65
C ASP A 240 -18.55 1.38 9.70
N LEU A 241 -18.32 1.46 8.39
CA LEU A 241 -19.28 0.99 7.37
C LEU A 241 -19.49 -0.52 7.42
N GLN A 242 -18.45 -1.29 7.70
CA GLN A 242 -18.54 -2.74 7.88
C GLN A 242 -19.39 -3.11 9.10
N ALA A 243 -19.34 -2.31 10.18
CA ALA A 243 -20.16 -2.52 11.37
C ALA A 243 -21.67 -2.40 11.10
N TYR A 244 -22.08 -1.64 10.07
CA TYR A 244 -23.46 -1.59 9.58
C TYR A 244 -23.85 -2.79 8.69
N GLY A 245 -22.96 -3.77 8.52
CA GLY A 245 -23.26 -5.04 7.85
C GLY A 245 -23.04 -5.05 6.34
N TYR A 246 -22.29 -4.08 5.80
CA TYR A 246 -21.91 -4.06 4.40
C TYR A 246 -20.51 -4.64 4.18
N PRO A 247 -20.34 -5.61 3.26
CA PRO A 247 -19.01 -6.06 2.86
C PRO A 247 -18.22 -4.94 2.18
N ILE A 248 -16.94 -4.85 2.52
CA ILE A 248 -16.01 -3.88 1.95
C ILE A 248 -14.98 -4.60 1.09
N LEU A 249 -14.78 -4.09 -0.12
CA LEU A 249 -13.70 -4.48 -1.02
C LEU A 249 -12.71 -3.33 -1.14
N TRP A 250 -11.43 -3.65 -1.21
CA TRP A 250 -10.37 -2.70 -1.52
C TRP A 250 -9.90 -2.90 -2.95
N MET A 251 -9.81 -1.82 -3.71
CA MET A 251 -9.47 -1.90 -5.13
C MET A 251 -8.12 -2.59 -5.39
N GLN A 252 -7.11 -2.42 -4.51
CA GLN A 252 -5.79 -3.07 -4.64
C GLN A 252 -5.87 -4.59 -4.75
N TYR A 253 -6.90 -5.17 -4.12
CA TYR A 253 -7.12 -6.61 -4.04
C TYR A 253 -8.43 -7.03 -4.72
N PHE A 254 -8.94 -6.21 -5.63
CA PHE A 254 -10.10 -6.57 -6.44
C PHE A 254 -9.75 -7.79 -7.33
N PRO A 255 -10.66 -8.75 -7.54
CA PRO A 255 -10.38 -9.92 -8.36
C PRO A 255 -10.10 -9.55 -9.82
N THR A 256 -9.08 -10.17 -10.38
CA THR A 256 -8.58 -9.93 -11.74
C THR A 256 -8.66 -11.19 -12.60
N ASP A 257 -9.51 -12.14 -12.21
CA ASP A 257 -9.67 -13.42 -12.87
C ASP A 257 -10.09 -13.25 -14.35
N PRO A 258 -9.54 -14.05 -15.29
CA PRO A 258 -9.80 -13.86 -16.72
C PRO A 258 -11.28 -13.91 -17.10
N ASP A 259 -12.07 -14.79 -16.48
CA ASP A 259 -13.51 -14.93 -16.75
C ASP A 259 -14.31 -13.70 -16.31
N LEU A 260 -14.01 -13.17 -15.12
CA LEU A 260 -14.61 -11.94 -14.63
C LEU A 260 -14.20 -10.75 -15.49
N MET A 261 -12.92 -10.63 -15.83
CA MET A 261 -12.40 -9.52 -16.63
C MET A 261 -12.95 -9.53 -18.07
N ASP A 262 -13.06 -10.70 -18.70
CA ASP A 262 -13.71 -10.83 -20.01
C ASP A 262 -15.20 -10.51 -19.93
N TRP A 263 -15.90 -10.96 -18.90
CA TRP A 263 -17.31 -10.63 -18.72
C TRP A 263 -17.55 -9.12 -18.49
N VAL A 264 -16.67 -8.44 -17.73
CA VAL A 264 -16.80 -7.00 -17.43
C VAL A 264 -16.40 -6.11 -18.62
N PHE A 265 -15.34 -6.47 -19.36
CA PHE A 265 -14.69 -5.58 -20.32
C PHE A 265 -14.62 -6.14 -21.75
N GLY A 266 -15.01 -7.39 -21.99
CA GLY A 266 -14.84 -8.06 -23.27
C GLY A 266 -15.58 -7.39 -24.43
N GLU A 267 -16.76 -6.80 -24.19
CA GLU A 267 -17.47 -6.03 -25.22
C GLU A 267 -16.72 -4.76 -25.61
N ASP A 268 -16.20 -4.01 -24.64
CA ASP A 268 -15.40 -2.80 -24.87
C ASP A 268 -14.11 -3.13 -25.65
N ILE A 269 -13.52 -4.30 -25.39
CA ILE A 269 -12.35 -4.80 -26.13
C ILE A 269 -12.72 -5.16 -27.56
N ARG A 270 -13.81 -5.91 -27.77
CA ARG A 270 -14.30 -6.29 -29.12
C ARG A 270 -14.71 -5.08 -29.95
N ALA A 271 -15.27 -4.05 -29.31
CA ALA A 271 -15.62 -2.78 -29.93
C ALA A 271 -14.39 -1.88 -30.21
N GLY A 272 -13.22 -2.22 -29.67
CA GLY A 272 -11.98 -1.47 -29.87
C GLY A 272 -11.86 -0.20 -29.02
N PHE A 273 -12.72 -0.01 -28.01
CA PHE A 273 -12.63 1.14 -27.10
C PHE A 273 -11.41 1.05 -26.17
N ILE A 274 -11.04 -0.16 -25.77
CA ILE A 274 -9.89 -0.45 -24.91
C ILE A 274 -9.12 -1.66 -25.43
N LYS A 275 -7.81 -1.74 -25.15
CA LYS A 275 -6.97 -2.86 -25.64
C LYS A 275 -6.95 -4.07 -24.72
N SER A 276 -7.34 -3.89 -23.45
CA SER A 276 -7.33 -4.94 -22.43
C SER A 276 -8.21 -4.53 -21.25
N PRO A 277 -8.61 -5.46 -20.35
CA PRO A 277 -9.41 -5.15 -19.16
C PRO A 277 -8.74 -4.15 -18.19
N PHE A 278 -7.42 -4.01 -18.27
CA PHE A 278 -6.61 -3.14 -17.42
C PHE A 278 -6.21 -1.83 -18.12
N ASP A 279 -6.69 -1.60 -19.34
CA ASP A 279 -6.45 -0.36 -20.07
C ASP A 279 -7.40 0.74 -19.59
N ILE A 280 -6.82 1.88 -19.23
CA ILE A 280 -7.53 3.07 -18.73
C ILE A 280 -7.28 4.31 -19.59
N ARG A 281 -6.60 4.19 -20.73
CA ARG A 281 -6.20 5.35 -21.55
C ARG A 281 -7.38 6.09 -22.16
N ASP A 282 -8.52 5.42 -22.28
CA ASP A 282 -9.80 6.00 -22.68
C ASP A 282 -10.30 7.09 -21.72
N VAL A 283 -10.01 6.95 -20.42
CA VAL A 283 -10.42 7.91 -19.37
C VAL A 283 -9.24 8.65 -18.74
N TRP A 284 -8.03 8.13 -18.88
CA TRP A 284 -6.82 8.65 -18.25
C TRP A 284 -5.58 8.45 -19.14
N PRO A 285 -5.32 9.38 -20.08
CA PRO A 285 -4.18 9.28 -21.00
C PRO A 285 -2.82 9.29 -20.28
N SER A 286 -2.71 10.05 -19.19
CA SER A 286 -1.49 10.23 -18.38
C SER A 286 -1.29 9.11 -17.35
N SER A 287 -1.39 7.85 -17.78
CA SER A 287 -1.38 6.65 -16.93
C SER A 287 0.00 6.24 -16.42
N TYR A 288 0.72 7.17 -15.79
CA TYR A 288 2.10 6.96 -15.32
C TYR A 288 2.21 6.48 -13.88
N SER A 289 1.24 6.76 -13.01
CA SER A 289 1.37 6.50 -11.56
C SER A 289 0.54 5.31 -11.11
N SER A 290 1.18 4.33 -10.44
CA SER A 290 0.54 3.05 -10.10
C SER A 290 -0.76 3.21 -9.33
N ASN A 291 -0.75 3.88 -8.16
CA ASN A 291 -1.94 3.97 -7.33
C ASN A 291 -3.04 4.81 -7.98
N THR A 292 -2.67 5.83 -8.76
CA THR A 292 -3.63 6.64 -9.52
C THR A 292 -4.29 5.81 -10.62
N ASN A 293 -3.50 5.04 -11.37
CA ASN A 293 -4.01 4.15 -12.42
C ASN A 293 -5.00 3.13 -11.83
N GLU A 294 -4.62 2.53 -10.71
CA GLU A 294 -5.42 1.58 -9.95
C GLU A 294 -6.74 2.19 -9.45
N ILE A 295 -6.75 3.43 -8.94
CA ILE A 295 -7.97 4.16 -8.55
C ILE A 295 -8.91 4.36 -9.75
N LEU A 296 -8.38 4.79 -10.89
CA LEU A 296 -9.15 5.00 -12.13
C LEU A 296 -9.72 3.68 -12.65
N TRP A 297 -8.93 2.61 -12.63
CA TRP A 297 -9.40 1.28 -13.01
C TRP A 297 -10.48 0.76 -12.06
N GLY A 298 -10.30 0.93 -10.76
CA GLY A 298 -11.31 0.59 -9.75
C GLY A 298 -12.64 1.31 -9.99
N ALA A 299 -12.60 2.57 -10.44
CA ALA A 299 -13.81 3.29 -10.82
C ALA A 299 -14.52 2.64 -12.03
N LYS A 300 -13.76 2.27 -13.07
CA LYS A 300 -14.31 1.57 -14.25
C LYS A 300 -14.96 0.25 -13.88
N VAL A 301 -14.36 -0.50 -12.97
CA VAL A 301 -14.89 -1.78 -12.47
C VAL A 301 -16.14 -1.56 -11.63
N ALA A 302 -16.10 -0.64 -10.65
CA ALA A 302 -17.25 -0.34 -9.79
C ALA A 302 -18.50 0.09 -10.57
N ALA A 303 -18.30 0.84 -11.66
CA ALA A 303 -19.40 1.24 -12.54
C ALA A 303 -20.10 0.04 -13.21
N ARG A 304 -19.41 -1.08 -13.40
CA ARG A 304 -19.89 -2.26 -14.16
C ARG A 304 -20.37 -3.41 -13.27
N ILE A 305 -19.79 -3.59 -12.07
CA ILE A 305 -20.22 -4.65 -11.14
C ILE A 305 -21.54 -4.24 -10.46
N PRO A 306 -22.61 -5.04 -10.54
CA PRO A 306 -23.93 -4.69 -10.00
C PRO A 306 -23.96 -4.53 -8.50
N TRP A 307 -23.34 -5.48 -7.81
CA TRP A 307 -23.37 -5.54 -6.34
C TRP A 307 -22.47 -4.50 -5.69
N ILE A 308 -21.62 -3.80 -6.45
CA ILE A 308 -20.93 -2.61 -5.95
C ILE A 308 -21.93 -1.46 -6.06
N ALA A 309 -22.69 -1.23 -4.99
CA ALA A 309 -23.74 -0.20 -4.96
C ALA A 309 -23.20 1.16 -4.50
N CYS A 310 -22.04 1.19 -3.84
CA CYS A 310 -21.43 2.40 -3.32
C CYS A 310 -19.89 2.34 -3.43
N VAL A 311 -19.31 3.48 -3.76
CA VAL A 311 -17.87 3.70 -3.79
C VAL A 311 -17.49 4.75 -2.76
N VAL A 312 -16.50 4.42 -1.94
CA VAL A 312 -15.91 5.34 -0.96
C VAL A 312 -14.51 5.71 -1.42
N ARG A 313 -14.29 6.98 -1.74
CA ARG A 313 -12.97 7.52 -2.11
C ARG A 313 -12.30 8.12 -0.87
N LEU A 314 -11.07 7.71 -0.56
CA LEU A 314 -10.28 8.28 0.53
C LEU A 314 -9.05 9.02 -0.01
N SER A 315 -8.90 10.29 0.34
CA SER A 315 -7.72 11.08 -0.01
C SER A 315 -7.19 11.81 1.21
N SER A 316 -5.87 11.78 1.36
CA SER A 316 -5.20 12.52 2.42
C SER A 316 -5.00 13.98 2.04
N TYR A 317 -4.86 14.81 3.07
CA TYR A 317 -4.52 16.22 2.97
C TYR A 317 -3.27 16.44 2.10
N GLU A 318 -3.34 17.44 1.21
CA GLU A 318 -2.28 17.83 0.27
C GLU A 318 -1.79 16.74 -0.70
N CYS A 319 -2.63 15.74 -1.00
CA CYS A 319 -2.29 14.72 -2.00
C CYS A 319 -2.46 15.23 -3.44
N GLY A 320 -1.43 15.88 -3.97
CA GLY A 320 -1.46 16.47 -5.33
C GLY A 320 -1.71 15.47 -6.46
N MET A 321 -1.37 14.20 -6.28
CA MET A 321 -1.62 13.14 -7.28
C MET A 321 -3.09 12.70 -7.33
N ASP A 322 -3.86 12.95 -6.26
CA ASP A 322 -5.28 12.59 -6.17
C ASP A 322 -6.17 13.69 -6.75
N GLN A 323 -5.74 14.95 -6.64
CA GLN A 323 -6.49 16.11 -7.11
C GLN A 323 -7.02 15.99 -8.56
N PRO A 324 -6.21 15.62 -9.57
CA PRO A 324 -6.71 15.55 -10.94
C PRO A 324 -7.56 14.29 -11.21
N THR A 325 -7.62 13.34 -10.26
CA THR A 325 -8.36 12.08 -10.40
C THR A 325 -9.80 12.17 -9.91
N TYR A 326 -10.17 13.19 -9.11
CA TYR A 326 -11.51 13.29 -8.53
C TYR A 326 -12.60 13.36 -9.57
N THR A 327 -12.50 14.32 -10.50
CA THR A 327 -13.50 14.53 -11.54
C THR A 327 -13.74 13.26 -12.39
N PRO A 328 -12.72 12.62 -12.98
CA PRO A 328 -12.96 11.42 -13.78
C PRO A 328 -13.53 10.27 -12.96
N VAL A 329 -13.04 10.04 -11.73
CA VAL A 329 -13.59 8.99 -10.85
C VAL A 329 -15.05 9.26 -10.54
N GLN A 330 -15.38 10.46 -10.07
CA GLN A 330 -16.75 10.85 -9.74
C GLN A 330 -17.68 10.68 -10.94
N GLN A 331 -17.28 11.17 -12.12
CA GLN A 331 -18.08 11.07 -13.34
C GLN A 331 -18.32 9.62 -13.76
N ILE A 332 -17.32 8.74 -13.66
CA ILE A 332 -17.47 7.31 -13.99
C ILE A 332 -18.48 6.65 -13.06
N ILE A 333 -18.37 6.90 -11.75
CA ILE A 333 -19.24 6.27 -10.74
C ILE A 333 -20.67 6.81 -10.82
N GLU A 334 -20.86 8.12 -10.83
CA GLU A 334 -22.19 8.73 -10.82
C GLU A 334 -22.96 8.45 -12.11
N ARG A 335 -22.29 8.37 -13.28
CA ARG A 335 -22.96 8.01 -14.54
C ARG A 335 -23.48 6.57 -14.56
N SER A 336 -22.85 5.66 -13.82
CA SER A 336 -23.40 4.31 -13.62
C SER A 336 -24.58 4.28 -12.62
N GLY A 337 -24.85 5.42 -11.98
CA GLY A 337 -25.80 5.60 -10.89
C GLY A 337 -25.42 4.83 -9.62
N THR A 338 -24.15 4.45 -9.48
CA THR A 338 -23.57 3.96 -8.22
C THR A 338 -23.43 5.14 -7.25
N LEU A 339 -23.65 4.92 -5.96
CA LEU A 339 -23.41 5.96 -4.96
C LEU A 339 -21.92 6.29 -4.87
N PHE A 340 -21.57 7.57 -4.81
CA PHE A 340 -20.21 8.04 -4.67
C PHE A 340 -20.07 8.93 -3.43
N PHE A 341 -19.18 8.55 -2.52
CA PHE A 341 -18.85 9.37 -1.36
C PHE A 341 -17.33 9.55 -1.26
N SER A 342 -16.88 10.79 -1.05
CA SER A 342 -15.47 11.13 -1.03
C SER A 342 -15.06 11.77 0.30
N PHE A 343 -14.17 11.12 1.03
CA PHE A 343 -13.51 11.66 2.21
C PHE A 343 -12.19 12.28 1.79
N GLN A 344 -12.19 13.61 1.70
CA GLN A 344 -11.06 14.40 1.26
C GLN A 344 -10.34 14.97 2.47
N ASP A 345 -9.07 15.31 2.27
CA ASP A 345 -8.24 15.98 3.25
C ASP A 345 -8.13 15.26 4.60
N LEU A 346 -8.04 13.93 4.56
CA LEU A 346 -7.76 13.13 5.75
C LEU A 346 -6.37 13.49 6.30
N ASP A 347 -6.34 13.93 7.56
CA ASP A 347 -5.15 14.38 8.27
C ASP A 347 -5.13 13.88 9.74
N SER A 348 -4.27 14.45 10.58
CA SER A 348 -4.16 14.07 11.99
C SER A 348 -5.37 14.38 12.85
N THR A 349 -6.29 15.26 12.41
CA THR A 349 -7.39 15.73 13.27
C THR A 349 -8.46 14.66 13.53
N LYS A 350 -8.52 13.61 12.70
CA LYS A 350 -9.45 12.46 12.77
C LYS A 350 -10.83 12.88 13.35
N PRO A 351 -11.62 13.70 12.62
CA PRO A 351 -12.84 14.30 13.14
C PRO A 351 -13.98 13.28 13.28
N ALA A 352 -13.93 12.47 14.35
CA ALA A 352 -14.79 11.30 14.56
C ALA A 352 -16.29 11.61 14.48
N GLY A 353 -16.73 12.77 15.02
CA GLY A 353 -18.14 13.18 14.96
C GLY A 353 -18.63 13.43 13.53
N SER A 354 -17.81 14.08 12.70
CA SER A 354 -18.14 14.33 11.28
C SER A 354 -18.14 13.03 10.48
N VAL A 355 -17.12 12.17 10.71
CA VAL A 355 -17.04 10.85 10.07
C VAL A 355 -18.27 10.01 10.40
N LYS A 356 -18.69 9.96 11.67
CA LYS A 356 -19.87 9.22 12.11
C LYS A 356 -21.14 9.65 11.39
N ILE A 357 -21.43 10.95 11.33
CA ILE A 357 -22.63 11.48 10.64
C ILE A 357 -22.61 11.09 9.14
N ARG A 358 -21.43 11.13 8.52
CA ARG A 358 -21.27 10.75 7.12
C ARG A 358 -21.47 9.25 6.92
N VAL A 359 -20.97 8.40 7.81
CA VAL A 359 -21.19 6.94 7.77
C VAL A 359 -22.68 6.61 7.92
N GLU A 360 -23.37 7.27 8.86
CA GLU A 360 -24.83 7.14 9.04
C GLU A 360 -25.58 7.57 7.76
N THR A 361 -25.14 8.66 7.13
CA THR A 361 -25.70 9.12 5.85
C THR A 361 -25.49 8.09 4.74
N ILE A 362 -24.27 7.57 4.58
CA ILE A 362 -23.95 6.56 3.56
C ILE A 362 -24.84 5.33 3.76
N THR A 363 -24.98 4.88 5.00
CA THR A 363 -25.82 3.74 5.37
C THR A 363 -27.28 3.97 5.01
N HIS A 364 -27.84 5.14 5.33
CA HIS A 364 -29.21 5.50 4.97
C HIS A 364 -29.46 5.47 3.45
N TYR A 365 -28.52 5.99 2.65
CA TYR A 365 -28.63 5.96 1.19
C TYR A 365 -28.49 4.54 0.64
N LEU A 366 -27.63 3.70 1.21
CA LEU A 366 -27.53 2.29 0.84
C LEU A 366 -28.83 1.54 1.13
N GLU A 367 -29.43 1.70 2.31
CA GLU A 367 -30.70 1.07 2.66
C GLU A 367 -31.82 1.44 1.68
N LYS A 368 -31.85 2.71 1.26
CA LYS A 368 -32.90 3.24 0.38
C LYS A 368 -32.70 2.86 -1.09
N TYR A 369 -31.48 2.96 -1.62
CA TYR A 369 -31.23 2.91 -3.06
C TYR A 369 -30.47 1.66 -3.54
N ALA A 370 -29.83 0.89 -2.68
CA ALA A 370 -28.97 -0.22 -3.12
C ALA A 370 -29.69 -1.26 -3.98
N ARG A 371 -30.94 -1.63 -3.63
CA ARG A 371 -31.73 -2.60 -4.41
C ARG A 371 -32.04 -2.09 -5.82
N GLU A 372 -32.40 -0.81 -5.95
CA GLU A 372 -32.67 -0.17 -7.24
C GLU A 372 -31.38 -0.10 -8.09
N ILE A 373 -30.26 0.27 -7.47
CA ILE A 373 -28.96 0.34 -8.15
C ILE A 373 -28.56 -1.05 -8.68
N ILE A 374 -28.67 -2.09 -7.85
CA ILE A 374 -28.37 -3.47 -8.22
C ILE A 374 -29.29 -3.91 -9.37
N ALA A 375 -30.60 -3.68 -9.27
CA ALA A 375 -31.57 -4.06 -10.30
C ALA A 375 -31.30 -3.37 -11.65
N ARG A 376 -31.03 -2.05 -11.63
CA ARG A 376 -30.72 -1.27 -12.83
C ARG A 376 -29.42 -1.75 -13.48
N LYS A 377 -28.37 -1.98 -12.69
CA LYS A 377 -27.11 -2.51 -13.20
C LYS A 377 -27.30 -3.91 -13.77
N LYS A 378 -28.05 -4.78 -13.08
CA LYS A 378 -28.43 -6.12 -13.58
C LYS A 378 -29.12 -6.08 -14.94
N ALA A 379 -30.04 -5.14 -15.14
CA ALA A 379 -30.73 -4.98 -16.41
C ALA A 379 -29.80 -4.52 -17.56
N ALA A 380 -28.71 -3.82 -17.24
CA ALA A 380 -27.73 -3.33 -18.22
C ALA A 380 -26.55 -4.29 -18.46
N MET A 381 -26.48 -5.42 -17.76
CA MET A 381 -25.37 -6.38 -17.85
C MET A 381 -25.42 -7.26 -19.09
N ALA A 382 -24.24 -7.65 -19.57
CA ALA A 382 -24.09 -8.80 -20.45
C ALA A 382 -24.53 -10.10 -19.75
N PRO A 383 -25.19 -11.03 -20.46
CA PRO A 383 -25.59 -12.32 -19.90
C PRO A 383 -24.37 -13.15 -19.47
N GLY A 384 -24.59 -14.17 -18.62
CA GLY A 384 -23.54 -15.12 -18.25
C GLY A 384 -22.56 -14.61 -17.18
N CYS A 385 -23.01 -13.77 -16.24
CA CYS A 385 -22.16 -13.27 -15.16
C CYS A 385 -21.53 -14.41 -14.34
N PRO A 386 -20.19 -14.51 -14.25
CA PRO A 386 -19.52 -15.60 -13.55
C PRO A 386 -19.70 -15.53 -12.02
N LEU A 387 -20.04 -14.36 -11.47
CA LEU A 387 -20.30 -14.18 -10.04
C LEU A 387 -21.62 -14.78 -9.58
N ALA A 388 -22.58 -14.97 -10.51
CA ALA A 388 -23.90 -15.53 -10.22
C ALA A 388 -24.01 -17.02 -10.56
N GLN A 389 -22.93 -17.64 -11.04
CA GLN A 389 -22.90 -19.05 -11.41
C GLN A 389 -22.43 -19.88 -10.20
N ARG A 390 -23.36 -20.27 -9.33
CA ARG A 390 -23.22 -21.43 -8.42
C ARG A 390 -24.53 -21.80 -7.75
#